data_AF-A0A949XSA3-F1
#
_entry.id   AF-A0A949XSA3-F1
#
_cell.length_a   1.000
_cell.length_b   1.000
_cell.length_c   1.000
_cell.angle_alpha   90.00
_cell.angle_beta   90.00
_cell.angle_gamma   90.00
#
_symmetry.space_group_name_H-M   'P 1'
#
loop_
_entity.id
_entity.type
_entity.pdbx_description
1 polymer ?
#
loop_
_entity_poly.entity_id
_entity_poly.type
_entity_poly.pdbx_seq_one_letter_code
_entity_poly.pdbx_strand_id
1 'polypeptide(L)'
;MRGSCPHLDKALETGGRISRRDFLDGALLASGGLLLSASAPAQSMLQESEWTGYTGEGDYRLSAGNMESVVQSAHSVRDGKYDSPPSGVIDTGEFVDCAIVGGGFAGLSAALFFSEKAGSGATCIVLDNAPVFGGVAKRNDFEVDGHRLYAPQASVHFQPPYPHSFLKSVYDSFGMDFNAFKEYQTWQGPSPSIDLTRSPYRVLEMDRKTYGFYFGAKFGKSPGVWVVDPWGKNLEGCPFPDAQRQELLAWRQGKRAEPAWVYEYPGDEVSRRIDSITMEEYYIRTLGLSRESVRLLYTKDTAGGLGLGPDALSGFCVYAWSSIPTTDDSAETGWNMFPGGNSGMNRMIVKTLIPE
;
A
#
# COMPACT_ATOMS: atom_id res chain seq x y z
N MET A 1 19.70 32.67 -18.05
CA MET A 1 20.47 31.43 -18.31
C MET A 1 19.79 30.32 -17.54
N ARG A 2 19.06 29.44 -18.24
CA ARG A 2 18.37 28.29 -17.65
C ARG A 2 19.40 27.16 -17.54
N GLY A 3 19.61 26.63 -16.35
CA GLY A 3 20.46 25.45 -16.15
C GLY A 3 19.78 24.24 -16.79
N SER A 4 20.29 23.81 -17.95
CA SER A 4 19.95 22.53 -18.55
C SER A 4 20.66 21.43 -17.77
N CYS A 5 19.93 20.41 -17.31
CA CYS A 5 20.49 19.23 -16.67
C CYS A 5 20.87 18.20 -17.76
N PRO A 6 22.15 18.05 -18.15
CA PRO A 6 22.53 17.37 -19.40
C PRO A 6 22.24 15.87 -19.42
N HIS A 7 21.99 15.25 -18.27
CA HIS A 7 21.75 13.81 -18.15
C HIS A 7 20.35 13.38 -18.62
N LEU A 8 19.34 14.25 -18.52
CA LEU A 8 17.95 13.92 -18.91
C LEU A 8 17.79 13.79 -20.43
N ASP A 9 18.45 14.65 -21.21
CA ASP A 9 18.33 14.65 -22.67
C ASP A 9 18.91 13.38 -23.32
N LYS A 10 19.84 12.70 -22.64
CA LYS A 10 20.47 11.46 -23.09
C LYS A 10 19.63 10.21 -22.75
N ALA A 11 18.88 10.25 -21.65
CA ALA A 11 18.00 9.15 -21.24
C ALA A 11 16.66 9.14 -22.00
N LEU A 12 16.24 10.30 -22.53
CA LEU A 12 14.93 10.49 -23.16
C LEU A 12 14.92 10.38 -24.69
N GLU A 13 15.99 9.89 -25.35
CA GLU A 13 16.10 9.74 -26.81
C GLU A 13 15.22 10.74 -27.59
N THR A 14 15.68 11.98 -27.73
CA THR A 14 14.94 13.15 -28.25
C THR A 14 14.52 13.07 -29.73
N GLY A 15 14.18 11.87 -30.23
CA GLY A 15 13.41 11.60 -31.46
C GLY A 15 12.07 10.87 -31.23
N GLY A 16 11.72 10.51 -29.99
CA GLY A 16 10.46 9.82 -29.66
C GLY A 16 9.26 10.75 -29.48
N ARG A 17 8.03 10.23 -29.70
CA ARG A 17 6.78 10.91 -29.33
C ARG A 17 6.76 11.13 -27.81
N ILE A 18 6.61 12.38 -27.37
CA ILE A 18 6.44 12.77 -25.95
C ILE A 18 5.33 11.92 -25.33
N SER A 19 5.65 11.16 -24.28
CA SER A 19 4.67 10.39 -23.52
C SER A 19 3.94 11.27 -22.50
N ARG A 20 2.79 10.82 -21.99
CA ARG A 20 2.07 11.53 -20.90
C ARG A 20 2.97 11.71 -19.67
N ARG A 21 3.90 10.79 -19.41
CA ARG A 21 4.86 10.88 -18.30
C ARG A 21 5.82 12.06 -18.50
N ASP A 22 6.38 12.19 -19.70
CA ASP A 22 7.31 13.29 -20.03
C ASP A 22 6.60 14.66 -19.96
N PHE A 23 5.33 14.72 -20.40
CA PHE A 23 4.51 15.92 -20.27
C PHE A 23 4.19 16.24 -18.80
N LEU A 24 3.87 15.25 -17.96
CA LEU A 24 3.58 15.46 -16.54
C LEU A 24 4.83 15.89 -15.77
N ASP A 25 5.98 15.26 -15.99
CA ASP A 25 7.25 15.64 -15.36
C ASP A 25 7.66 17.06 -15.79
N GLY A 26 7.52 17.39 -17.08
CA GLY A 26 7.78 18.74 -17.60
C GLY A 26 6.79 19.80 -17.10
N ALA A 27 5.49 19.47 -17.01
CA ALA A 27 4.46 20.35 -16.49
C ALA A 27 4.57 20.55 -14.98
N LEU A 28 4.98 19.55 -14.20
CA LEU A 28 5.28 19.65 -12.76
C LEU A 28 6.49 20.56 -12.52
N LEU A 29 7.55 20.44 -13.32
CA LEU A 29 8.69 21.36 -13.24
C LEU A 29 8.29 22.80 -13.61
N ALA A 30 7.47 23.00 -14.65
CA ALA A 30 7.02 24.32 -15.08
C ALA A 30 6.03 24.97 -14.09
N SER A 31 5.08 24.19 -13.57
CA SER A 31 4.09 24.66 -12.58
C SER A 31 4.71 24.87 -11.21
N GLY A 32 5.65 24.02 -10.79
CA GLY A 32 6.48 24.23 -9.60
C GLY A 32 7.31 25.50 -9.70
N GLY A 33 7.92 25.77 -10.86
CA GLY A 33 8.67 27.00 -11.13
C GLY A 33 7.80 28.27 -11.14
N LEU A 34 6.55 28.18 -11.61
CA LEU A 34 5.58 29.29 -11.59
C LEU A 34 4.99 29.52 -10.18
N LEU A 35 4.71 28.47 -9.42
CA LEU A 35 4.25 28.56 -8.03
C LEU A 35 5.34 29.09 -7.09
N LEU A 36 6.61 28.79 -7.35
CA LEU A 36 7.76 29.38 -6.63
C LEU A 36 7.92 30.88 -6.87
N SER A 37 7.35 31.44 -7.95
CA SER A 37 7.30 32.89 -8.18
C SER A 37 6.11 33.59 -7.50
N ALA A 38 5.14 32.81 -7.02
CA ALA A 38 3.99 33.28 -6.25
C ALA A 38 4.16 32.87 -4.77
N SER A 39 5.01 33.60 -4.04
CA SER A 39 5.03 33.62 -2.57
C SER A 39 4.84 32.27 -1.88
N ALA A 40 5.55 31.22 -2.28
CA ALA A 40 5.79 30.10 -1.40
C ALA A 40 6.67 30.64 -0.26
N PRO A 41 6.29 30.52 1.02
CA PRO A 41 7.12 31.04 2.10
C PRO A 41 8.43 30.26 2.08
N ALA A 42 9.53 30.90 1.66
CA ALA A 42 10.88 30.34 1.76
C ALA A 42 11.26 29.94 3.20
N GLN A 43 10.45 30.35 4.19
CA GLN A 43 10.51 29.90 5.57
C GLN A 43 10.09 28.43 5.80
N SER A 44 9.40 27.76 4.86
CA SER A 44 9.18 26.30 4.94
C SER A 44 10.39 25.47 4.47
N MET A 45 11.39 26.12 3.86
CA MET A 45 12.65 25.47 3.45
C MET A 45 13.76 25.60 4.49
N LEU A 46 13.49 26.26 5.62
CA LEU A 46 14.42 26.46 6.75
C LEU A 46 13.98 25.76 8.04
N GLN A 47 12.95 24.92 7.98
CA GLN A 47 12.71 23.94 9.04
C GLN A 47 13.77 22.85 8.90
N GLU A 48 14.46 22.50 10.00
CA GLU A 48 15.11 21.19 10.11
C GLU A 48 14.13 20.14 9.57
N SER A 49 14.57 19.23 8.68
CA SER A 49 13.63 18.43 7.90
C SER A 49 12.67 17.67 8.83
N GLU A 50 11.41 18.11 8.88
CA GLU A 50 10.30 17.37 9.51
C GLU A 50 9.97 16.08 8.75
N TRP A 51 10.75 15.75 7.70
CA TRP A 51 10.54 14.57 6.87
C TRP A 51 10.46 13.29 7.70
N THR A 52 11.32 13.15 8.70
CA THR A 52 11.30 12.03 9.63
C THR A 52 10.82 12.50 11.00
N GLY A 53 9.49 12.54 11.16
CA GLY A 53 8.84 12.70 12.48
C GLY A 53 9.05 11.47 13.39
N TYR A 54 8.17 11.28 14.38
CA TYR A 54 8.20 10.06 15.20
C TYR A 54 7.85 8.82 14.34
N THR A 55 8.78 7.87 14.27
CA THR A 55 8.70 6.69 13.41
C THR A 55 8.59 5.36 14.19
N GLY A 56 8.47 5.43 15.52
CA GLY A 56 8.30 4.26 16.40
C GLY A 56 9.48 4.01 17.34
N GLU A 57 9.53 2.80 17.87
CA GLU A 57 10.44 2.35 18.94
C GLU A 57 11.43 1.26 18.49
N GLY A 58 12.53 1.14 19.24
CA GLY A 58 13.51 0.07 19.07
C GLY A 58 14.17 0.04 17.68
N ASP A 59 14.54 -1.16 17.22
CA ASP A 59 15.24 -1.38 15.95
C ASP A 59 14.43 -0.93 14.72
N TYR A 60 13.09 -0.90 14.84
CA TYR A 60 12.19 -0.48 13.77
C TYR A 60 12.10 1.04 13.60
N ARG A 61 12.51 1.82 14.60
CA ARG A 61 12.45 3.29 14.57
C ARG A 61 13.18 3.89 13.36
N LEU A 62 14.29 3.29 12.93
CA LEU A 62 15.07 3.75 11.77
C LEU A 62 14.75 3.00 10.48
N SER A 63 13.61 2.31 10.43
CA SER A 63 13.20 1.46 9.31
C SER A 63 11.74 1.65 8.89
N ALA A 64 11.13 2.80 9.22
CA ALA A 64 9.76 3.14 8.83
C ALA A 64 9.69 3.55 7.35
N GLY A 65 9.28 2.64 6.47
CA GLY A 65 9.10 2.91 5.04
C GLY A 65 10.36 3.45 4.35
N ASN A 66 10.16 4.44 3.46
CA ASN A 66 11.24 5.16 2.80
C ASN A 66 11.56 6.44 3.58
N MET A 67 12.61 6.37 4.40
CA MET A 67 13.14 7.54 5.10
C MET A 67 13.76 8.55 4.13
N GLU A 68 13.96 9.79 4.58
CA GLU A 68 14.54 10.87 3.77
C GLU A 68 15.84 10.42 3.09
N SER A 69 16.73 9.79 3.85
CA SER A 69 18.01 9.29 3.35
C SER A 69 17.87 8.30 2.19
N VAL A 70 16.85 7.45 2.20
CA VAL A 70 16.56 6.49 1.12
C VAL A 70 16.08 7.23 -0.12
N VAL A 71 15.18 8.21 0.05
CA VAL A 71 14.68 9.04 -1.05
C VAL A 71 15.81 9.87 -1.68
N GLN A 72 16.68 10.48 -0.87
CA GLN A 72 17.84 11.23 -1.36
C GLN A 72 18.89 10.33 -2.02
N SER A 73 19.06 9.10 -1.54
CA SER A 73 19.94 8.11 -2.19
C SER A 73 19.40 7.73 -3.57
N ALA A 74 18.10 7.52 -3.72
CA ALA A 74 17.46 7.26 -5.02
C ALA A 74 17.64 8.44 -5.99
N HIS A 75 17.48 9.68 -5.52
CA HIS A 75 17.78 10.87 -6.33
C HIS A 75 19.25 10.95 -6.72
N SER A 76 20.18 10.59 -5.82
CA SER A 76 21.60 10.56 -6.14
C SER A 76 21.93 9.56 -7.25
N VAL A 77 21.26 8.40 -7.28
CA VAL A 77 21.40 7.42 -8.37
C VAL A 77 20.84 7.99 -9.68
N ARG A 78 19.63 8.57 -9.66
CA ARG A 78 19.02 9.24 -10.83
C ARG A 78 19.94 10.33 -11.39
N ASP A 79 20.59 11.07 -10.51
CA ASP A 79 21.46 12.21 -10.85
C ASP A 79 22.89 11.78 -11.23
N GLY A 80 23.13 10.47 -11.44
CA GLY A 80 24.38 9.93 -11.97
C GLY A 80 25.54 9.87 -10.99
N LYS A 81 25.29 10.06 -9.68
CA LYS A 81 26.36 10.04 -8.65
C LYS A 81 27.12 8.71 -8.60
N TYR A 82 26.50 7.62 -9.05
CA TYR A 82 27.06 6.26 -9.05
C TYR A 82 27.32 5.72 -10.46
N ASP A 83 27.30 6.56 -11.50
CA ASP A 83 27.66 6.18 -12.88
C ASP A 83 29.13 5.77 -13.01
N SER A 84 29.95 6.13 -12.02
CA SER A 84 31.29 5.60 -11.81
C SER A 84 31.46 5.24 -10.32
N PRO A 85 32.21 4.19 -10.00
CA PRO A 85 32.47 3.81 -8.62
C PRO A 85 33.05 5.00 -7.84
N PRO A 86 32.51 5.34 -6.65
CA PRO A 86 33.08 6.38 -5.82
C PRO A 86 34.57 6.16 -5.54
N SER A 87 35.34 7.24 -5.44
CA SER A 87 36.75 7.17 -5.04
C SER A 87 36.85 6.50 -3.67
N GLY A 88 37.58 5.38 -3.58
CA GLY A 88 37.75 4.62 -2.33
C GLY A 88 36.90 3.35 -2.23
N VAL A 89 36.13 2.97 -3.26
CA VAL A 89 35.60 1.60 -3.37
C VAL A 89 36.78 0.62 -3.46
N ILE A 90 36.76 -0.41 -2.63
CA ILE A 90 37.79 -1.46 -2.57
C ILE A 90 37.19 -2.72 -3.19
N ASP A 91 37.91 -3.32 -4.13
CA ASP A 91 37.62 -4.68 -4.59
C ASP A 91 38.00 -5.65 -3.46
N THR A 92 37.00 -6.31 -2.87
CA THR A 92 37.21 -7.27 -1.77
C THR A 92 37.78 -8.59 -2.26
N GLY A 93 37.74 -8.86 -3.58
CA GLY A 93 38.08 -10.16 -4.16
C GLY A 93 37.09 -11.27 -3.79
N GLU A 94 35.97 -10.93 -3.15
CA GLU A 94 34.93 -11.88 -2.78
C GLU A 94 34.08 -12.24 -4.00
N PHE A 95 33.80 -13.53 -4.15
CA PHE A 95 32.92 -14.05 -5.19
C PHE A 95 31.73 -14.72 -4.53
N VAL A 96 30.54 -14.40 -5.02
CA VAL A 96 29.28 -15.02 -4.62
C VAL A 96 28.58 -15.57 -5.86
N ASP A 97 27.96 -16.74 -5.72
CA ASP A 97 27.21 -17.37 -6.82
C ASP A 97 25.90 -16.62 -7.11
N CYS A 98 25.35 -15.93 -6.11
CA CYS A 98 24.16 -15.10 -6.25
C CYS A 98 24.24 -13.84 -5.37
N ALA A 99 23.95 -12.68 -5.96
CA ALA A 99 23.77 -11.42 -5.26
C ALA A 99 22.33 -10.94 -5.45
N ILE A 100 21.63 -10.74 -4.34
CA ILE A 100 20.24 -10.30 -4.30
C ILE A 100 20.18 -8.93 -3.67
N VAL A 101 19.57 -7.96 -4.36
CA VAL A 101 19.40 -6.59 -3.86
C VAL A 101 17.95 -6.41 -3.40
N GLY A 102 17.78 -6.23 -2.10
CA GLY A 102 16.53 -6.03 -1.38
C GLY A 102 16.19 -7.23 -0.48
N GLY A 103 16.13 -7.02 0.83
CA GLY A 103 15.73 -8.01 1.83
C GLY A 103 14.23 -8.04 2.11
N GLY A 104 13.39 -7.64 1.15
CA GLY A 104 11.93 -7.83 1.20
C GLY A 104 11.51 -9.25 0.79
N PHE A 105 10.20 -9.50 0.73
CA PHE A 105 9.67 -10.80 0.30
C PHE A 105 10.28 -11.31 -1.01
N ALA A 106 10.39 -10.45 -2.02
CA ALA A 106 10.95 -10.85 -3.32
C ALA A 106 12.39 -11.37 -3.20
N GLY A 107 13.27 -10.64 -2.50
CA GLY A 107 14.66 -11.05 -2.36
C GLY A 107 14.86 -12.20 -1.37
N LEU A 108 14.13 -12.21 -0.25
CA LEU A 108 14.17 -13.32 0.70
C LEU A 108 13.63 -14.62 0.08
N SER A 109 12.55 -14.56 -0.70
CA SER A 109 12.06 -15.72 -1.46
C SER A 109 13.04 -16.15 -2.55
N ALA A 110 13.69 -15.20 -3.24
CA ALA A 110 14.73 -15.53 -4.21
C ALA A 110 15.91 -16.24 -3.54
N ALA A 111 16.35 -15.78 -2.37
CA ALA A 111 17.40 -16.43 -1.59
C ALA A 111 16.98 -17.84 -1.16
N LEU A 112 15.75 -18.00 -0.68
CA LEU A 112 15.19 -19.30 -0.29
C LEU A 112 15.20 -20.28 -1.46
N PHE A 113 14.61 -19.90 -2.60
CA PHE A 113 14.58 -20.77 -3.78
C PHE A 113 15.94 -20.99 -4.41
N PHE A 114 16.86 -20.03 -4.30
CA PHE A 114 18.25 -20.22 -4.71
C PHE A 114 18.91 -21.28 -3.84
N SER A 115 18.78 -21.20 -2.52
CA SER A 115 19.35 -22.16 -1.58
C SER A 115 18.83 -23.60 -1.81
N GLU A 116 17.56 -23.73 -2.19
CA GLU A 116 16.93 -25.02 -2.52
C GLU A 116 17.44 -25.61 -3.84
N LYS A 117 17.84 -24.78 -4.81
CA LYS A 117 18.10 -25.20 -6.20
C LYS A 117 19.57 -25.20 -6.61
N ALA A 118 20.39 -24.32 -6.04
CA ALA A 118 21.77 -24.09 -6.46
C ALA A 118 22.73 -25.21 -6.05
N GLY A 119 22.31 -26.11 -5.15
CA GLY A 119 23.11 -27.23 -4.66
C GLY A 119 23.96 -26.84 -3.45
N SER A 120 24.54 -27.85 -2.78
CA SER A 120 25.34 -27.64 -1.58
C SER A 120 26.61 -26.83 -1.87
N GLY A 121 26.88 -25.81 -1.05
CA GLY A 121 28.09 -25.00 -1.13
C GLY A 121 27.98 -23.74 -2.00
N ALA A 122 26.84 -23.54 -2.69
CA ALA A 122 26.56 -22.29 -3.37
C ALA A 122 26.41 -21.14 -2.34
N THR A 123 26.98 -19.99 -2.68
CA THR A 123 27.02 -18.80 -1.84
C THR A 123 26.03 -17.75 -2.34
N CYS A 124 25.25 -17.19 -1.42
CA CYS A 124 24.27 -16.16 -1.73
C CYS A 124 24.41 -15.01 -0.74
N ILE A 125 24.43 -13.78 -1.24
CA ILE A 125 24.37 -12.56 -0.42
C ILE A 125 23.07 -11.81 -0.68
N VAL A 126 22.42 -11.36 0.39
CA VAL A 126 21.25 -10.47 0.32
C VAL A 126 21.65 -9.12 0.89
N LEU A 127 21.51 -8.08 0.07
CA LEU A 127 21.85 -6.71 0.42
C LEU A 127 20.56 -5.91 0.62
N ASP A 128 20.39 -5.28 1.78
CA ASP A 128 19.29 -4.35 2.03
C ASP A 128 19.86 -3.01 2.51
N ASN A 129 19.25 -1.91 2.07
CA ASN A 129 19.64 -0.58 2.50
C ASN A 129 19.01 -0.21 3.85
N ALA A 130 17.96 -0.91 4.27
CA ALA A 130 17.32 -0.71 5.56
C ALA A 130 18.09 -1.43 6.69
N PRO A 131 18.19 -0.83 7.88
CA PRO A 131 18.78 -1.48 9.07
C PRO A 131 18.08 -2.78 9.46
N VAL A 132 16.80 -2.90 9.14
CA VAL A 132 16.00 -4.11 9.35
C VAL A 132 15.47 -4.59 8.00
N PHE A 133 15.67 -5.88 7.71
CA PHE A 133 15.14 -6.52 6.51
C PHE A 133 13.60 -6.57 6.52
N GLY A 134 13.02 -6.86 5.36
CA GLY A 134 11.60 -7.13 5.18
C GLY A 134 10.90 -6.19 4.22
N GLY A 135 11.62 -5.19 3.67
CA GLY A 135 11.04 -4.19 2.76
C GLY A 135 9.76 -3.58 3.32
N VAL A 136 8.72 -3.45 2.50
CA VAL A 136 7.42 -2.89 2.95
C VAL A 136 6.61 -3.79 3.89
N ALA A 137 7.12 -4.97 4.25
CA ALA A 137 6.49 -5.91 5.18
C ALA A 137 7.07 -5.87 6.58
N LYS A 138 7.93 -4.89 6.89
CA LYS A 138 8.35 -4.60 8.26
C LYS A 138 7.13 -4.23 9.11
N ARG A 139 7.21 -4.54 10.40
CA ARG A 139 6.27 -3.99 11.39
C ARG A 139 6.80 -2.67 11.91
N ASN A 140 5.94 -1.88 12.52
CA ASN A 140 6.31 -0.76 13.35
C ASN A 140 5.91 -1.06 14.79
N ASP A 141 6.73 -0.60 15.72
CA ASP A 141 6.49 -0.67 17.16
C ASP A 141 6.31 0.77 17.65
N PHE A 142 5.30 1.05 18.46
CA PHE A 142 5.01 2.39 18.98
C PHE A 142 4.77 2.34 20.47
N GLU A 143 5.00 3.46 21.14
CA GLU A 143 4.50 3.71 22.49
C GLU A 143 3.48 4.86 22.44
N VAL A 144 2.26 4.60 22.91
CA VAL A 144 1.18 5.59 22.97
C VAL A 144 0.56 5.52 24.35
N ASP A 145 0.66 6.61 25.13
CA ASP A 145 0.13 6.72 26.49
C ASP A 145 0.54 5.54 27.41
N GLY A 146 1.79 5.09 27.32
CA GLY A 146 2.33 3.96 28.08
C GLY A 146 1.92 2.57 27.56
N HIS A 147 1.20 2.50 26.44
CA HIS A 147 0.85 1.25 25.77
C HIS A 147 1.75 0.99 24.58
N ARG A 148 2.36 -0.20 24.54
CA ARG A 148 3.10 -0.66 23.37
C ARG A 148 2.14 -1.18 22.32
N LEU A 149 2.19 -0.56 21.14
CA LEU A 149 1.39 -0.93 19.97
C LEU A 149 2.27 -1.50 18.86
N TYR A 150 1.69 -2.38 18.06
CA TYR A 150 2.32 -2.93 16.86
C TYR A 150 1.40 -2.67 15.67
N ALA A 151 1.96 -2.22 14.55
CA ALA A 151 1.21 -2.05 13.33
C ALA A 151 2.01 -2.56 12.12
N PRO A 152 1.33 -2.98 11.05
CA PRO A 152 2.02 -3.27 9.80
C PRO A 152 2.56 -1.99 9.13
N GLN A 153 3.51 -2.15 8.22
CA GLN A 153 3.74 -1.18 7.13
C GLN A 153 2.78 -1.48 5.96
N ALA A 154 3.25 -1.55 4.71
CA ALA A 154 2.36 -1.69 3.54
C ALA A 154 1.91 -3.14 3.25
N SER A 155 2.69 -4.14 3.67
CA SER A 155 2.32 -5.55 3.49
C SER A 155 1.49 -6.06 4.66
N VAL A 156 0.18 -5.84 4.51
CA VAL A 156 -0.82 -6.03 5.56
C VAL A 156 -1.57 -7.35 5.43
N HIS A 157 -1.90 -7.76 4.21
CA HIS A 157 -2.81 -8.87 3.92
C HIS A 157 -2.07 -10.08 3.34
N PHE A 158 -2.63 -11.25 3.53
CA PHE A 158 -2.21 -12.50 2.89
C PHE A 158 -3.41 -13.44 2.72
N GLN A 159 -3.28 -14.39 1.81
CA GLN A 159 -4.35 -15.29 1.39
C GLN A 159 -4.21 -16.69 2.04
N PRO A 160 -5.32 -17.41 2.27
CA PRO A 160 -5.26 -18.82 2.63
C PRO A 160 -4.64 -19.64 1.50
N PRO A 161 -3.77 -20.62 1.81
CA PRO A 161 -3.25 -21.52 0.80
C PRO A 161 -4.30 -22.60 0.49
N TYR A 162 -4.43 -22.98 -0.77
CA TYR A 162 -5.24 -24.13 -1.18
C TYR A 162 -4.38 -25.39 -1.26
N PRO A 163 -4.97 -26.59 -1.09
CA PRO A 163 -4.25 -27.83 -1.33
C PRO A 163 -3.55 -27.80 -2.69
N HIS A 164 -2.26 -28.14 -2.71
CA HIS A 164 -1.42 -28.20 -3.92
C HIS A 164 -1.23 -26.87 -4.68
N SER A 165 -1.59 -25.72 -4.10
CA SER A 165 -1.32 -24.42 -4.71
C SER A 165 0.15 -24.01 -4.58
N PHE A 166 0.60 -23.13 -5.48
CA PHE A 166 1.92 -22.49 -5.36
C PHE A 166 2.08 -21.80 -3.98
N LEU A 167 1.03 -21.13 -3.50
CA LEU A 167 1.06 -20.47 -2.19
C LEU A 167 1.26 -21.49 -1.04
N LYS A 168 0.67 -22.69 -1.15
CA LYS A 168 0.90 -23.76 -0.17
C LYS A 168 2.36 -24.20 -0.17
N SER A 169 2.97 -24.42 -1.34
CA SER A 169 4.40 -24.78 -1.40
C SER A 169 5.30 -23.67 -0.87
N VAL A 170 4.93 -22.41 -1.09
CA VAL A 170 5.64 -21.25 -0.52
C VAL A 170 5.56 -21.28 1.00
N TYR A 171 4.38 -21.44 1.60
CA TYR A 171 4.26 -21.53 3.06
C TYR A 171 5.01 -22.72 3.66
N ASP A 172 5.01 -23.86 2.97
CA ASP A 172 5.75 -25.05 3.41
C ASP A 172 7.26 -24.82 3.40
N SER A 173 7.81 -24.11 2.41
CA SER A 173 9.25 -23.85 2.29
C SER A 173 9.87 -23.14 3.50
N PHE A 174 9.09 -22.30 4.20
CA PHE A 174 9.53 -21.64 5.43
C PHE A 174 8.77 -22.10 6.68
N GLY A 175 8.06 -23.23 6.60
CA GLY A 175 7.43 -23.89 7.75
C GLY A 175 6.22 -23.15 8.34
N MET A 176 5.49 -22.38 7.54
CA MET A 176 4.29 -21.70 7.99
C MET A 176 3.09 -22.65 8.01
N ASP A 177 2.70 -23.09 9.22
CA ASP A 177 1.49 -23.87 9.42
C ASP A 177 0.24 -22.97 9.36
N PHE A 178 -0.45 -23.00 8.22
CA PHE A 178 -1.69 -22.25 8.05
C PHE A 178 -2.79 -22.65 9.04
N ASN A 179 -2.85 -23.92 9.47
CA ASN A 179 -3.93 -24.40 10.32
C ASN A 179 -3.80 -23.88 11.75
N ALA A 180 -2.58 -23.73 12.28
CA ALA A 180 -2.33 -23.09 13.56
C ALA A 180 -2.93 -21.67 13.64
N PHE A 181 -2.95 -20.92 12.52
CA PHE A 181 -3.56 -19.58 12.49
C PHE A 181 -5.09 -19.61 12.59
N LYS A 182 -5.75 -20.64 12.05
CA LYS A 182 -7.21 -20.78 12.17
C LYS A 182 -7.62 -20.94 13.64
N GLU A 183 -6.82 -21.66 14.42
CA GLU A 183 -7.06 -21.88 15.84
C GLU A 183 -6.82 -20.61 16.67
N TYR A 184 -5.73 -19.88 16.40
CA TYR A 184 -5.35 -18.65 17.11
C TYR A 184 -6.47 -17.58 17.13
N GLN A 185 -7.29 -17.50 16.09
CA GLN A 185 -8.35 -16.50 15.99
C GLN A 185 -9.64 -16.86 16.74
N THR A 186 -9.67 -17.98 17.45
CA THR A 186 -10.84 -18.37 18.24
C THR A 186 -10.80 -17.68 19.60
N TRP A 187 -11.89 -17.00 19.98
CA TRP A 187 -12.01 -16.39 21.30
C TRP A 187 -12.05 -17.46 22.41
N GLN A 188 -11.00 -17.55 23.22
CA GLN A 188 -10.88 -18.52 24.33
C GLN A 188 -11.12 -17.88 25.71
N GLY A 189 -11.34 -16.56 25.77
CA GLY A 189 -11.50 -15.83 27.03
C GLY A 189 -12.88 -16.02 27.67
N PRO A 190 -13.01 -15.84 29.00
CA PRO A 190 -14.30 -15.97 29.70
C PRO A 190 -15.26 -14.80 29.44
N SER A 191 -14.76 -13.68 28.93
CA SER A 191 -15.59 -12.53 28.54
C SER A 191 -16.40 -12.84 27.29
N PRO A 192 -17.55 -12.16 27.07
CA PRO A 192 -18.29 -12.28 25.83
C PRO A 192 -17.39 -12.04 24.61
N SER A 193 -17.49 -12.91 23.61
CA SER A 193 -16.71 -12.75 22.39
C SER A 193 -17.10 -11.46 21.68
N ILE A 194 -16.09 -10.73 21.22
CA ILE A 194 -16.30 -9.61 20.30
C ILE A 194 -16.11 -10.16 18.90
N ASP A 195 -17.15 -10.02 18.09
CA ASP A 195 -17.14 -10.43 16.70
C ASP A 195 -16.24 -9.48 15.88
N LEU A 196 -15.01 -9.95 15.64
CA LEU A 196 -13.97 -9.23 14.92
C LEU A 196 -13.67 -9.92 13.59
N THR A 197 -13.36 -9.11 12.59
CA THR A 197 -12.98 -9.55 11.26
C THR A 197 -11.50 -9.95 11.25
N ARG A 198 -11.12 -10.85 10.33
CA ARG A 198 -9.71 -11.25 10.15
C ARG A 198 -8.86 -10.17 9.48
N SER A 199 -9.52 -9.15 8.94
CA SER A 199 -8.95 -7.97 8.31
C SER A 199 -9.81 -6.75 8.63
N PRO A 200 -9.21 -5.59 8.99
CA PRO A 200 -9.94 -4.32 9.09
C PRO A 200 -10.35 -3.76 7.72
N TYR A 201 -9.83 -4.29 6.63
CA TYR A 201 -10.29 -3.97 5.28
C TYR A 201 -11.59 -4.73 4.98
N ARG A 202 -12.43 -4.14 4.12
CA ARG A 202 -13.73 -4.69 3.73
C ARG A 202 -14.71 -4.96 4.88
N VAL A 203 -14.45 -4.45 6.09
CA VAL A 203 -15.46 -4.46 7.18
C VAL A 203 -16.74 -3.74 6.73
N LEU A 204 -16.59 -2.74 5.85
CA LEU A 204 -17.72 -2.08 5.21
C LEU A 204 -18.60 -3.05 4.43
N GLU A 205 -18.09 -4.14 3.86
CA GLU A 205 -18.85 -5.15 3.12
C GLU A 205 -19.62 -6.09 4.06
N MET A 206 -19.27 -6.15 5.34
CA MET A 206 -19.85 -7.06 6.31
C MET A 206 -20.96 -6.38 7.11
N ASP A 207 -22.10 -7.06 7.28
CA ASP A 207 -23.21 -6.58 8.11
C ASP A 207 -22.94 -6.86 9.61
N ARG A 208 -21.90 -6.21 10.15
CA ARG A 208 -21.42 -6.42 11.52
C ARG A 208 -21.86 -5.27 12.42
N LYS A 209 -22.47 -5.61 13.56
CA LYS A 209 -22.90 -4.66 14.59
C LYS A 209 -21.75 -3.95 15.31
N THR A 210 -20.52 -4.47 15.16
CA THR A 210 -19.29 -3.94 15.76
C THR A 210 -18.67 -2.79 14.95
N TYR A 211 -19.24 -2.44 13.80
CA TYR A 211 -18.77 -1.34 12.97
C TYR A 211 -19.44 0.00 13.33
N GLY A 212 -18.73 1.12 13.16
CA GLY A 212 -19.25 2.44 13.48
C GLY A 212 -18.66 3.56 12.65
N PHE A 213 -19.45 4.63 12.49
CA PHE A 213 -19.01 5.89 11.89
C PHE A 213 -18.73 6.94 12.95
N TYR A 214 -17.62 7.65 12.80
CA TYR A 214 -17.30 8.82 13.61
C TYR A 214 -17.58 10.10 12.81
N PHE A 215 -18.35 11.00 13.40
CA PHE A 215 -18.66 12.31 12.83
C PHE A 215 -18.10 13.41 13.73
N GLY A 216 -17.08 14.11 13.24
CA GLY A 216 -16.45 15.25 13.93
C GLY A 216 -16.89 16.61 13.39
N ALA A 217 -16.03 17.62 13.56
CA ALA A 217 -16.31 19.02 13.23
C ALA A 217 -16.76 19.26 11.77
N LYS A 218 -16.21 18.51 10.80
CA LYS A 218 -16.63 18.58 9.38
C LYS A 218 -18.14 18.34 9.19
N PHE A 219 -18.75 17.60 10.11
CA PHE A 219 -20.18 17.28 10.11
C PHE A 219 -20.97 18.10 11.15
N GLY A 220 -20.40 19.21 11.65
CA GLY A 220 -21.04 20.07 12.64
C GLY A 220 -21.17 19.44 14.04
N LYS A 221 -20.32 18.46 14.37
CA LYS A 221 -20.34 17.76 15.66
C LYS A 221 -19.12 18.13 16.51
N SER A 222 -19.37 18.72 17.69
CA SER A 222 -18.36 19.03 18.70
C SER A 222 -19.00 18.93 20.10
N PRO A 223 -18.68 17.90 20.93
CA PRO A 223 -17.74 16.82 20.64
C PRO A 223 -18.22 15.93 19.47
N GLY A 224 -17.28 15.22 18.84
CA GLY A 224 -17.64 14.27 17.78
C GLY A 224 -18.49 13.11 18.30
N VAL A 225 -19.27 12.51 17.42
CA VAL A 225 -20.25 11.46 17.78
C VAL A 225 -19.97 10.16 17.04
N TRP A 226 -20.19 9.03 17.72
CA TRP A 226 -20.14 7.70 17.14
C TRP A 226 -21.55 7.20 16.82
N VAL A 227 -21.74 6.74 15.58
CA VAL A 227 -22.94 5.99 15.17
C VAL A 227 -22.53 4.53 15.00
N VAL A 228 -22.89 3.70 15.98
CA VAL A 228 -22.65 2.24 15.96
C VAL A 228 -23.74 1.55 15.14
N ASP A 229 -23.34 0.54 14.36
CA ASP A 229 -24.19 -0.19 13.42
C ASP A 229 -24.93 0.74 12.44
N PRO A 230 -24.19 1.60 11.70
CA PRO A 230 -24.81 2.59 10.83
C PRO A 230 -25.65 1.90 9.74
N TRP A 231 -25.21 0.77 9.19
CA TRP A 231 -25.94 0.07 8.14
C TRP A 231 -27.19 -0.65 8.67
N GLY A 232 -27.10 -1.37 9.79
CA GLY A 232 -28.26 -2.02 10.41
C GLY A 232 -29.33 -1.04 10.90
N LYS A 233 -28.94 0.21 11.19
CA LYS A 233 -29.83 1.32 11.51
C LYS A 233 -30.24 2.16 10.30
N ASN A 234 -30.00 1.69 9.08
CA ASN A 234 -30.31 2.42 7.85
C ASN A 234 -29.76 3.85 7.85
N LEU A 235 -28.54 4.05 8.37
CA LEU A 235 -27.85 5.33 8.57
C LEU A 235 -28.56 6.33 9.49
N GLU A 236 -29.53 5.88 10.31
CA GLU A 236 -30.16 6.75 11.31
C GLU A 236 -29.13 7.27 12.32
N GLY A 237 -29.22 8.56 12.65
CA GLY A 237 -28.24 9.24 13.50
C GLY A 237 -26.99 9.74 12.76
N CYS A 238 -26.76 9.32 11.52
CA CYS A 238 -25.71 9.91 10.69
C CYS A 238 -26.15 11.32 10.23
N PRO A 239 -25.30 12.35 10.32
CA PRO A 239 -25.61 13.72 9.88
C PRO A 239 -25.52 13.86 8.35
N PHE A 240 -26.17 12.98 7.61
CA PHE A 240 -26.28 13.05 6.16
C PHE A 240 -27.62 13.68 5.76
N PRO A 241 -27.67 14.49 4.70
CA PRO A 241 -28.94 14.89 4.08
C PRO A 241 -29.76 13.66 3.64
N ASP A 242 -31.09 13.77 3.65
CA ASP A 242 -31.98 12.65 3.30
C ASP A 242 -31.68 12.06 1.91
N ALA A 243 -31.39 12.92 0.92
CA ALA A 243 -31.01 12.47 -0.42
C ALA A 243 -29.74 11.60 -0.40
N GLN A 244 -28.72 12.05 0.34
CA GLN A 244 -27.46 11.31 0.49
C GLN A 244 -27.67 9.98 1.24
N ARG A 245 -28.50 9.97 2.28
CA ARG A 245 -28.87 8.75 3.00
C ARG A 245 -29.53 7.73 2.06
N GLN A 246 -30.49 8.17 1.24
CA GLN A 246 -31.21 7.27 0.32
C GLN A 246 -30.29 6.72 -0.77
N GLU A 247 -29.41 7.54 -1.37
CA GLU A 247 -28.47 7.05 -2.39
C GLU A 247 -27.46 6.04 -1.82
N LEU A 248 -26.93 6.28 -0.60
CA LEU A 248 -25.98 5.37 0.05
C LEU A 248 -26.64 4.02 0.39
N LEU A 249 -27.88 4.03 0.89
CA LEU A 249 -28.63 2.80 1.15
C LEU A 249 -28.93 2.03 -0.15
N ALA A 250 -29.31 2.73 -1.21
CA ALA A 250 -29.55 2.10 -2.51
C ALA A 250 -28.27 1.47 -3.09
N TRP A 251 -27.15 2.20 -3.03
CA TRP A 251 -25.83 1.68 -3.43
C TRP A 251 -25.45 0.44 -2.63
N ARG A 252 -25.66 0.48 -1.30
CA ARG A 252 -25.39 -0.63 -0.37
C ARG A 252 -26.20 -1.87 -0.70
N GLN A 253 -27.44 -1.70 -1.13
CA GLN A 253 -28.34 -2.78 -1.58
C GLN A 253 -28.00 -3.30 -2.99
N GLY A 254 -26.88 -2.83 -3.59
CA GLY A 254 -26.44 -3.28 -4.90
C GLY A 254 -27.09 -2.54 -6.07
N LYS A 255 -27.87 -1.47 -5.83
CA LYS A 255 -28.39 -0.64 -6.93
C LYS A 255 -27.23 0.04 -7.66
N ARG A 256 -27.30 0.04 -8.98
CA ARG A 256 -26.33 0.65 -9.90
C ARG A 256 -27.09 1.51 -10.90
N ALA A 257 -26.48 2.61 -11.36
CA ALA A 257 -27.05 3.44 -12.41
C ALA A 257 -26.79 2.83 -13.79
N GLU A 258 -25.60 2.26 -13.99
CA GLU A 258 -25.22 1.55 -15.21
C GLU A 258 -24.48 0.24 -14.86
N PRO A 259 -24.47 -0.78 -15.74
CA PRO A 259 -23.61 -1.94 -15.57
C PRO A 259 -22.13 -1.55 -15.50
N ALA A 260 -21.33 -2.36 -14.79
CA ALA A 260 -19.88 -2.20 -14.79
C ALA A 260 -19.30 -2.35 -16.21
N TRP A 261 -18.30 -1.55 -16.55
CA TRP A 261 -17.67 -1.61 -17.87
C TRP A 261 -16.61 -2.71 -17.89
N VAL A 262 -16.97 -3.90 -18.37
CA VAL A 262 -16.06 -5.06 -18.38
C VAL A 262 -15.16 -5.00 -19.60
N TYR A 263 -13.84 -4.94 -19.38
CA TYR A 263 -12.82 -5.03 -20.42
C TYR A 263 -12.33 -6.49 -20.58
N GLU A 264 -11.83 -6.83 -21.76
CA GLU A 264 -11.31 -8.17 -22.09
C GLU A 264 -9.80 -8.28 -21.83
N TYR A 265 -9.03 -7.30 -22.30
CA TYR A 265 -7.60 -7.18 -22.03
C TYR A 265 -7.18 -5.72 -21.85
N PRO A 266 -6.13 -5.42 -21.06
CA PRO A 266 -5.63 -4.06 -20.92
C PRO A 266 -5.21 -3.49 -22.28
N GLY A 267 -5.85 -2.40 -22.70
CA GLY A 267 -5.64 -1.78 -24.00
C GLY A 267 -6.68 -2.13 -25.07
N ASP A 268 -7.77 -2.84 -24.76
CA ASP A 268 -8.94 -2.90 -25.63
C ASP A 268 -9.72 -1.55 -25.67
N GLU A 269 -10.84 -1.49 -26.39
CA GLU A 269 -11.67 -0.28 -26.46
C GLU A 269 -12.27 0.12 -25.11
N VAL A 270 -12.73 -0.86 -24.32
CA VAL A 270 -13.40 -0.62 -23.04
C VAL A 270 -12.41 -0.10 -21.99
N SER A 271 -11.26 -0.75 -21.82
CA SER A 271 -10.18 -0.31 -20.93
C SER A 271 -9.67 1.07 -21.28
N ARG A 272 -9.47 1.40 -22.57
CA ARG A 272 -9.11 2.77 -23.00
C ARG A 272 -10.19 3.79 -22.66
N ARG A 273 -11.47 3.44 -22.83
CA ARG A 273 -12.58 4.31 -22.44
C ARG A 273 -12.61 4.53 -20.93
N ILE A 274 -12.42 3.49 -20.13
CA ILE A 274 -12.31 3.59 -18.67
C ILE A 274 -11.12 4.48 -18.28
N ASP A 275 -9.96 4.31 -18.92
CA ASP A 275 -8.75 5.09 -18.66
C ASP A 275 -8.87 6.57 -19.05
N SER A 276 -9.80 6.90 -19.95
CA SER A 276 -10.04 8.27 -20.41
C SER A 276 -10.84 9.14 -19.45
N ILE A 277 -11.40 8.56 -18.39
CA ILE A 277 -12.16 9.28 -17.35
C ILE A 277 -11.49 9.11 -15.98
N THR A 278 -11.95 9.86 -14.98
CA THR A 278 -11.49 9.67 -13.61
C THR A 278 -12.23 8.52 -12.93
N MET A 279 -11.63 7.95 -11.89
CA MET A 279 -12.27 6.98 -11.02
C MET A 279 -13.55 7.55 -10.37
N GLU A 280 -13.55 8.85 -10.03
CA GLU A 280 -14.73 9.56 -9.56
C GLU A 280 -15.86 9.54 -10.60
N GLU A 281 -15.55 9.91 -11.86
CA GLU A 281 -16.53 9.92 -12.94
C GLU A 281 -17.07 8.51 -13.22
N TYR A 282 -16.20 7.50 -13.18
CA TYR A 282 -16.60 6.11 -13.34
C TYR A 282 -17.62 5.69 -12.26
N TYR A 283 -17.37 6.02 -10.99
CA TYR A 283 -18.28 5.71 -9.90
C TYR A 283 -19.60 6.48 -9.97
N ILE A 284 -19.57 7.76 -10.37
CA ILE A 284 -20.80 8.52 -10.58
C ILE A 284 -21.67 7.84 -11.63
N ARG A 285 -21.10 7.44 -12.78
CA ARG A 285 -21.84 6.81 -13.88
C ARG A 285 -22.35 5.41 -13.55
N THR A 286 -21.49 4.57 -12.97
CA THR A 286 -21.83 3.15 -12.75
C THR A 286 -22.58 2.93 -11.45
N LEU A 287 -22.15 3.56 -10.36
CA LEU A 287 -22.78 3.40 -9.04
C LEU A 287 -23.97 4.33 -8.84
N GLY A 288 -24.08 5.42 -9.61
CA GLY A 288 -25.14 6.42 -9.44
C GLY A 288 -24.98 7.27 -8.17
N LEU A 289 -23.76 7.34 -7.64
CA LEU A 289 -23.45 8.11 -6.44
C LEU A 289 -23.21 9.58 -6.80
N SER A 290 -23.57 10.49 -5.90
CA SER A 290 -23.14 11.88 -6.02
C SER A 290 -21.61 12.01 -5.86
N ARG A 291 -21.02 13.08 -6.40
CA ARG A 291 -19.59 13.39 -6.19
C ARG A 291 -19.24 13.43 -4.70
N GLU A 292 -20.12 14.00 -3.88
CA GLU A 292 -19.90 14.08 -2.43
C GLU A 292 -19.81 12.69 -1.79
N SER A 293 -20.73 11.78 -2.14
CA SER A 293 -20.69 10.41 -1.64
C SER A 293 -19.53 9.60 -2.17
N VAL A 294 -19.14 9.78 -3.44
CA VAL A 294 -17.92 9.15 -3.97
C VAL A 294 -16.70 9.60 -3.16
N ARG A 295 -16.55 10.90 -2.91
CA ARG A 295 -15.44 11.41 -2.12
C ARG A 295 -15.49 10.96 -0.67
N LEU A 296 -16.67 10.90 -0.07
CA LEU A 296 -16.86 10.41 1.30
C LEU A 296 -16.44 8.95 1.45
N LEU A 297 -16.83 8.09 0.51
CA LEU A 297 -16.59 6.65 0.58
C LEU A 297 -15.17 6.27 0.17
N TYR A 298 -14.69 6.81 -0.96
CA TYR A 298 -13.53 6.26 -1.65
C TYR A 298 -12.23 7.05 -1.44
N THR A 299 -12.29 8.35 -1.09
CA THR A 299 -11.06 9.17 -1.00
C THR A 299 -10.05 8.60 -0.03
N LYS A 300 -10.49 8.11 1.14
CA LYS A 300 -9.58 7.53 2.13
C LYS A 300 -8.86 6.30 1.59
N ASP A 301 -9.56 5.45 0.84
CA ASP A 301 -9.05 4.17 0.36
C ASP A 301 -8.14 4.39 -0.85
N THR A 302 -8.53 5.28 -1.77
CA THR A 302 -7.72 5.60 -2.94
C THR A 302 -6.50 6.43 -2.58
N ALA A 303 -6.63 7.42 -1.68
CA ALA A 303 -5.48 8.21 -1.25
C ALA A 303 -4.51 7.38 -0.43
N GLY A 304 -5.02 6.52 0.46
CA GLY A 304 -4.18 5.60 1.25
C GLY A 304 -3.51 4.52 0.41
N GLY A 305 -4.22 3.95 -0.57
CA GLY A 305 -3.72 2.83 -1.39
C GLY A 305 -2.95 3.22 -2.65
N LEU A 306 -3.32 4.32 -3.30
CA LEU A 306 -2.79 4.77 -4.59
C LEU A 306 -2.15 6.16 -4.53
N GLY A 307 -2.18 6.84 -3.38
CA GLY A 307 -1.56 8.15 -3.17
C GLY A 307 -2.39 9.33 -3.69
N LEU A 308 -3.55 9.11 -4.30
CA LEU A 308 -4.38 10.14 -4.92
C LEU A 308 -5.89 9.93 -4.68
N GLY A 309 -6.65 11.03 -4.73
CA GLY A 309 -8.11 11.00 -4.68
C GLY A 309 -8.72 10.39 -5.96
N PRO A 310 -9.98 9.92 -5.91
CA PRO A 310 -10.64 9.32 -7.07
C PRO A 310 -10.85 10.33 -8.22
N ASP A 311 -10.79 11.63 -7.92
CA ASP A 311 -10.88 12.71 -8.89
C ASP A 311 -9.60 12.92 -9.71
N ALA A 312 -8.45 12.39 -9.27
CA ALA A 312 -7.19 12.46 -9.99
C ALA A 312 -6.77 11.12 -10.60
N LEU A 313 -7.26 10.01 -10.05
CA LEU A 313 -6.95 8.67 -10.55
C LEU A 313 -7.69 8.37 -11.86
N SER A 314 -7.00 7.67 -12.76
CA SER A 314 -7.63 7.06 -13.93
C SER A 314 -8.79 6.16 -13.49
N GLY A 315 -9.88 6.16 -14.26
CA GLY A 315 -10.98 5.22 -14.07
C GLY A 315 -10.51 3.77 -14.10
N PHE A 316 -9.40 3.48 -14.79
CA PHE A 316 -8.88 2.13 -14.92
C PHE A 316 -8.37 1.58 -13.58
N CYS A 317 -8.07 2.47 -12.62
CA CYS A 317 -7.70 2.10 -11.27
C CYS A 317 -8.81 1.37 -10.49
N VAL A 318 -10.07 1.37 -10.94
CA VAL A 318 -11.11 0.47 -10.40
C VAL A 318 -10.70 -1.00 -10.48
N TYR A 319 -9.92 -1.36 -11.50
CA TYR A 319 -9.46 -2.73 -11.74
C TYR A 319 -8.06 -3.00 -11.18
N ALA A 320 -7.38 -2.00 -10.61
CA ALA A 320 -6.03 -2.16 -10.05
C ALA A 320 -5.97 -3.20 -8.91
N TRP A 321 -7.10 -3.40 -8.23
CA TRP A 321 -7.23 -4.37 -7.14
C TRP A 321 -7.72 -5.75 -7.60
N SER A 322 -8.19 -5.88 -8.84
CA SER A 322 -8.72 -7.14 -9.41
C SER A 322 -7.66 -8.02 -10.08
N SER A 323 -6.41 -7.55 -10.15
CA SER A 323 -5.32 -8.24 -10.86
C SER A 323 -4.55 -9.26 -10.01
N ILE A 324 -4.90 -9.44 -8.74
CA ILE A 324 -4.31 -10.50 -7.90
C ILE A 324 -5.25 -11.71 -7.97
N PRO A 325 -4.86 -12.83 -8.62
CA PRO A 325 -5.69 -14.02 -8.64
C PRO A 325 -5.81 -14.55 -7.22
N THR A 326 -7.00 -14.42 -6.63
CA THR A 326 -7.37 -15.11 -5.40
C THR A 326 -8.58 -15.99 -5.68
N THR A 327 -8.59 -17.16 -5.08
CA THR A 327 -9.68 -18.13 -5.13
C THR A 327 -10.67 -17.94 -3.98
N ASP A 328 -10.35 -17.09 -2.99
CA ASP A 328 -11.26 -16.61 -1.94
C ASP A 328 -10.89 -15.15 -1.61
N ASP A 329 -11.74 -14.23 -2.07
CA ASP A 329 -11.60 -12.79 -1.82
C ASP A 329 -12.58 -12.31 -0.74
N SER A 330 -13.20 -13.22 0.02
CA SER A 330 -14.18 -12.86 1.04
C SER A 330 -13.53 -12.14 2.23
N ALA A 331 -14.31 -11.27 2.88
CA ALA A 331 -13.90 -10.62 4.10
C ALA A 331 -13.82 -11.60 5.29
N GLU A 332 -14.58 -12.70 5.23
CA GLU A 332 -14.66 -13.72 6.27
C GLU A 332 -13.44 -14.64 6.30
N THR A 333 -12.99 -15.13 5.14
CA THR A 333 -11.97 -16.18 5.08
C THR A 333 -10.78 -15.88 4.17
N GLY A 334 -10.97 -15.03 3.15
CA GLY A 334 -9.95 -14.72 2.15
C GLY A 334 -8.87 -13.78 2.67
N TRP A 335 -9.27 -12.66 3.29
CA TRP A 335 -8.33 -11.64 3.74
C TRP A 335 -7.88 -11.87 5.18
N ASN A 336 -6.62 -12.26 5.35
CA ASN A 336 -6.01 -12.47 6.66
C ASN A 336 -4.96 -11.39 6.94
N MET A 337 -4.92 -10.89 8.18
CA MET A 337 -3.94 -9.90 8.62
C MET A 337 -3.42 -10.20 10.01
N PHE A 338 -2.11 -10.06 10.22
CA PHE A 338 -1.52 -10.06 11.55
C PHE A 338 -1.41 -8.64 12.11
N PRO A 339 -1.41 -8.46 13.45
CA PRO A 339 -1.22 -7.15 14.06
C PRO A 339 0.05 -6.42 13.61
N GLY A 340 1.15 -7.14 13.38
CA GLY A 340 2.40 -6.59 12.83
C GLY A 340 2.56 -6.78 11.32
N GLY A 341 1.47 -7.05 10.60
CA GLY A 341 1.47 -7.43 9.19
C GLY A 341 2.28 -8.69 8.91
N ASN A 342 2.77 -8.81 7.69
CA ASN A 342 3.45 -10.03 7.26
C ASN A 342 4.93 -10.10 7.71
N SER A 343 5.36 -9.24 8.63
CA SER A 343 6.74 -9.24 9.16
C SER A 343 7.15 -10.56 9.81
N GLY A 344 6.19 -11.30 10.37
CA GLY A 344 6.43 -12.63 10.92
C GLY A 344 6.91 -13.62 9.86
N MET A 345 6.31 -13.59 8.66
CA MET A 345 6.67 -14.48 7.56
C MET A 345 8.10 -14.22 7.07
N ASN A 346 8.52 -12.96 6.93
CA ASN A 346 9.91 -12.64 6.58
C ASN A 346 10.91 -13.20 7.60
N ARG A 347 10.59 -13.12 8.90
CA ARG A 347 11.44 -13.70 9.94
C ARG A 347 11.50 -15.22 9.85
N MET A 348 10.40 -15.88 9.48
CA MET A 348 10.40 -17.32 9.24
C MET A 348 11.29 -17.68 8.05
N ILE A 349 11.22 -16.94 6.94
CA ILE A 349 12.10 -17.15 5.79
C ILE A 349 13.57 -16.98 6.19
N VAL A 350 13.92 -15.90 6.91
CA VAL A 350 15.29 -15.68 7.38
C VAL A 350 15.74 -16.78 8.33
N LYS A 351 14.88 -17.23 9.25
CA LYS A 351 15.19 -18.36 10.14
C LYS A 351 15.43 -19.67 9.38
N THR A 352 14.75 -19.88 8.25
CA THR A 352 15.02 -21.03 7.38
C THR A 352 16.36 -20.90 6.67
N LEU A 353 16.70 -19.70 6.19
CA LEU A 353 17.96 -19.41 5.49
C LEU A 353 19.19 -19.42 6.41
N ILE A 354 19.02 -18.91 7.63
CA ILE A 354 20.08 -18.73 8.64
C ILE A 354 19.50 -19.24 9.97
N PRO A 355 19.60 -20.56 10.24
CA PRO A 355 18.94 -21.19 11.39
C PRO A 355 19.66 -21.00 12.74
N GLU A 356 20.91 -20.53 12.71
CA GLU A 356 21.73 -20.17 13.89
C GLU A 356 21.52 -18.71 14.27
#